data_AF-A0A3D1KSR4-F1
#
_entry.id   AF-A0A3D1KSR4-F1
#
_cell.length_a   1.000
_cell.length_b   1.000
_cell.length_c   1.000
_cell.angle_alpha   90.00
_cell.angle_beta   90.00
_cell.angle_gamma   90.00
#
_symmetry.space_group_name_H-M   'P 1'
#
loop_
_entity.id
_entity.type
_entity.pdbx_description
1 polymer ?
#
loop_
_entity_poly.entity_id
_entity_poly.type
_entity_poly.pdbx_seq_one_letter_code
_entity_poly.pdbx_strand_id
1 'polypeptide(L)'
;MSSWFKRKDKGIQTPTEEKKDVPKGLWYKTPSGKIVDSAELKHNYYVSPEDGYHVRIGSAEYFEILFDNNTFKEFDKDMVSKDP
;
A
#
# COMPACT_ATOMS: atom_id res chain seq x y z
N MET A 1 -30.25 -25.17 22.42
CA MET A 1 -30.07 -24.31 21.24
C MET A 1 -28.75 -23.55 21.35
N SER A 2 -27.88 -23.68 20.34
CA SER A 2 -26.48 -23.24 20.35
C SER A 2 -26.28 -21.77 20.69
N SER A 3 -25.62 -21.51 21.82
CA SER A 3 -25.15 -20.20 22.28
C SER A 3 -23.73 -19.89 21.75
N TRP A 4 -23.43 -20.29 20.52
CA TRP A 4 -22.08 -20.19 19.93
C TRP A 4 -21.70 -18.75 19.53
N PHE A 5 -22.69 -17.90 19.24
CA PHE A 5 -22.48 -16.52 18.80
C PHE A 5 -22.71 -15.47 19.90
N LYS A 6 -23.18 -15.89 21.08
CA LYS A 6 -23.41 -14.97 22.21
C LYS A 6 -22.09 -14.79 22.96
N ARG A 7 -21.50 -13.58 22.89
CA ARG A 7 -20.34 -13.23 23.73
C ARG A 7 -20.74 -13.35 25.20
N LYS A 8 -19.96 -14.12 25.96
CA LYS A 8 -20.13 -14.24 27.43
C LYS A 8 -19.69 -12.97 28.16
N ASP A 9 -18.62 -12.33 27.67
CA ASP A 9 -18.00 -11.18 28.31
C ASP A 9 -18.12 -9.91 27.47
N LYS A 10 -18.34 -8.78 28.16
CA LYS A 10 -18.46 -7.45 27.55
C LYS A 10 -17.06 -6.85 27.32
N GLY A 11 -16.82 -6.36 26.11
CA GLY A 11 -15.57 -5.68 25.75
C GLY A 11 -14.52 -6.58 25.05
N ILE A 12 -13.34 -6.01 24.82
CA ILE A 12 -12.16 -6.70 24.29
C ILE A 12 -11.25 -6.98 25.49
N GLN A 13 -11.19 -8.25 25.92
CA GLN A 13 -10.37 -8.70 27.05
C GLN A 13 -8.97 -9.14 26.61
N THR A 14 -8.64 -8.97 25.33
CA THR A 14 -7.33 -9.34 24.77
C THR A 14 -6.23 -8.50 25.42
N PRO A 15 -5.23 -9.13 26.07
CA PRO A 15 -4.07 -8.42 26.61
C PRO A 15 -3.42 -7.55 25.53
N THR A 16 -2.90 -6.38 25.90
CA THR A 16 -2.27 -5.45 24.93
C THR A 16 -1.13 -6.12 24.16
N GLU A 17 -0.42 -7.06 24.78
CA GLU A 17 0.65 -7.86 24.19
C GLU A 17 0.19 -8.78 23.06
N GLU A 18 -1.07 -9.21 23.07
CA GLU A 18 -1.68 -10.06 22.03
C GLU A 18 -2.34 -9.24 20.92
N LYS A 19 -2.31 -7.90 21.00
CA LYS A 19 -2.80 -7.05 19.91
C LYS A 19 -1.84 -7.14 18.74
N LYS A 20 -2.33 -7.68 17.63
CA LYS A 20 -1.60 -7.66 16.36
C LYS A 20 -1.66 -6.25 15.78
N ASP A 21 -0.51 -5.61 15.64
CA ASP A 21 -0.41 -4.38 14.85
C ASP A 21 -0.66 -4.69 13.38
N VAL A 22 -1.52 -3.90 12.76
CA VAL A 22 -1.78 -3.98 11.32
C VAL A 22 -0.65 -3.27 10.59
N PRO A 23 -0.02 -3.89 9.57
CA PRO A 23 0.99 -3.22 8.76
C PRO A 23 0.45 -1.91 8.17
N LYS A 24 1.28 -0.86 8.20
CA LYS A 24 0.98 0.40 7.51
C LYS A 24 1.15 0.20 6.00
N GLY A 25 0.36 0.91 5.20
CA GLY A 25 0.48 0.90 3.74
C GLY A 25 -0.31 -0.19 3.02
N LEU A 26 -1.31 -0.81 3.68
CA LEU A 26 -2.24 -1.72 3.00
C LEU A 26 -3.24 -0.96 2.10
N TRP A 27 -3.57 0.28 2.45
CA TRP A 27 -4.56 1.07 1.73
C TRP A 27 -4.04 2.43 1.30
N TYR A 28 -4.47 2.85 0.12
CA TYR A 28 -4.28 4.20 -0.40
C TYR A 28 -5.63 4.92 -0.52
N LYS A 29 -5.65 6.18 -0.12
CA LYS A 29 -6.82 7.04 -0.29
C LYS A 29 -6.60 8.01 -1.44
N THR A 30 -7.45 7.96 -2.46
CA THR A 30 -7.40 8.89 -3.59
C THR A 30 -7.89 10.29 -3.18
N PRO A 31 -7.56 11.35 -3.95
CA PRO A 31 -8.07 12.70 -3.68
C PRO A 31 -9.60 12.80 -3.71
N SER A 32 -10.28 11.91 -4.44
CA SER A 32 -11.76 11.84 -4.47
C SER A 32 -12.34 11.23 -3.19
N GLY A 33 -11.51 10.58 -2.37
CA GLY A 33 -11.88 9.97 -1.10
C GLY A 33 -12.08 8.45 -1.16
N LYS A 34 -11.87 7.81 -2.30
CA LYS A 34 -11.92 6.35 -2.42
C LYS A 34 -10.73 5.68 -1.75
N ILE A 35 -10.96 4.49 -1.20
CA ILE A 35 -9.92 3.69 -0.53
C ILE A 35 -9.69 2.45 -1.37
N VAL A 36 -8.45 2.26 -1.83
CA VAL A 36 -8.04 1.15 -2.68
C VAL A 36 -6.96 0.36 -1.99
N ASP A 37 -6.96 -0.96 -2.15
CA ASP A 37 -5.87 -1.81 -1.67
C ASP A 37 -4.58 -1.52 -2.46
N SER A 38 -3.45 -1.48 -1.77
CA SER A 38 -2.17 -1.13 -2.40
C SER A 38 -1.67 -2.21 -3.37
N ALA A 39 -2.03 -3.48 -3.15
CA ALA A 39 -1.73 -4.56 -4.08
C ALA A 39 -2.60 -4.45 -5.35
N GLU A 40 -3.87 -4.06 -5.21
CA GLU A 40 -4.76 -3.79 -6.34
C GLU A 40 -4.26 -2.61 -7.16
N LEU A 41 -3.83 -1.52 -6.51
CA LEU A 41 -3.19 -0.39 -7.20
C LEU A 41 -1.96 -0.84 -7.97
N LYS A 42 -1.07 -1.64 -7.37
CA LYS A 42 0.13 -2.14 -8.06
C LYS A 42 -0.24 -2.97 -9.28
N HIS A 43 -1.24 -3.86 -9.18
CA HIS A 43 -1.73 -4.66 -10.30
C HIS A 43 -2.35 -3.79 -11.41
N ASN A 44 -2.99 -2.68 -11.05
CA ASN A 44 -3.59 -1.74 -12.00
C ASN A 44 -2.67 -0.55 -12.37
N TYR A 45 -1.35 -0.76 -12.33
CA TYR A 45 -0.35 0.26 -12.72
C TYR A 45 -0.52 1.62 -12.02
N TYR A 46 -0.93 1.56 -10.74
CA TYR A 46 -1.19 2.72 -9.88
C TYR A 46 -2.26 3.67 -10.41
N VAL A 47 -3.18 3.16 -11.22
CA VAL A 47 -4.43 3.83 -11.58
C VAL A 47 -5.52 3.29 -10.67
N SER A 48 -6.23 4.18 -9.98
CA SER A 48 -7.35 3.78 -9.15
C SER A 48 -8.50 3.23 -10.03
N PRO A 49 -8.97 2.00 -9.79
CA PRO A 49 -10.00 1.37 -10.62
C PRO A 49 -11.38 2.02 -10.45
N GLU A 50 -11.63 2.68 -9.31
CA GLU A 50 -12.94 3.27 -9.01
C GLU A 50 -13.16 4.65 -9.64
N ASP A 51 -12.10 5.46 -9.72
CA ASP A 51 -12.19 6.88 -10.13
C ASP A 51 -11.20 7.26 -11.25
N GLY A 52 -10.36 6.32 -11.71
CA GLY A 52 -9.37 6.56 -12.76
C GLY A 52 -8.20 7.45 -12.35
N TYR A 53 -8.05 7.78 -11.06
CA TYR A 53 -6.98 8.66 -10.61
C TYR A 53 -5.61 8.00 -10.73
N HIS A 54 -4.67 8.69 -11.38
CA HIS A 54 -3.27 8.26 -11.48
C HIS A 54 -2.51 8.63 -10.20
N VAL A 55 -2.20 7.62 -9.40
CA VAL A 55 -1.45 7.78 -8.16
C VAL A 55 0.01 8.09 -8.48
N ARG A 56 0.57 9.09 -7.79
CA ARG A 56 1.99 9.43 -7.91
C ARG A 56 2.83 8.35 -7.22
N ILE A 57 3.77 7.79 -7.97
CA ILE A 57 4.71 6.77 -7.48
C ILE A 57 6.16 7.23 -7.61
N GLY A 58 7.07 6.50 -6.95
CA GLY A 58 8.50 6.71 -7.05
C GLY A 58 9.05 6.19 -8.37
N SER A 59 10.33 6.49 -8.62
CA SER A 59 11.04 6.01 -9.80
C SER A 59 11.16 4.49 -9.84
N ALA A 60 11.38 3.84 -8.68
CA ALA A 60 11.52 2.39 -8.59
C ALA A 60 10.26 1.66 -9.08
N GLU A 61 9.09 2.02 -8.56
CA GLU A 61 7.82 1.42 -8.98
C GLU A 61 7.52 1.72 -10.44
N TYR A 62 7.84 2.93 -10.92
CA TYR A 62 7.64 3.30 -12.31
C TYR A 62 8.56 2.50 -13.26
N PHE A 63 9.79 2.19 -12.84
CA PHE A 63 10.73 1.39 -13.62
C PHE A 63 10.27 -0.06 -13.74
N GLU A 64 9.65 -0.64 -12.69
CA GLU A 64 9.05 -1.98 -12.75
C GLU A 64 7.95 -2.09 -13.82
N ILE A 65 7.27 -0.97 -14.14
CA ILE A 65 6.22 -0.93 -15.17
C ILE A 65 6.82 -0.82 -16.57
N LEU A 66 7.92 -0.09 -16.72
CA LEU A 66 8.52 0.24 -18.01
C LEU A 66 9.51 -0.81 -18.53
N PHE A 67 10.29 -1.43 -17.63
CA PHE A 67 11.38 -2.33 -18.01
C PHE A 67 10.98 -3.78 -17.80
N ASP A 68 11.10 -4.57 -18.86
CA ASP A 68 10.85 -6.01 -18.79
C ASP A 68 11.78 -6.67 -17.76
N ASN A 69 11.19 -7.47 -16.87
CA ASN A 69 11.90 -8.17 -15.79
C ASN A 69 12.74 -7.23 -14.90
N ASN A 70 12.38 -5.95 -14.83
CA ASN A 70 13.14 -4.92 -14.11
C ASN A 70 14.62 -4.84 -14.55
N THR A 71 14.90 -5.12 -15.84
CA THR A 71 16.26 -5.11 -16.38
C THR A 71 16.59 -3.77 -17.01
N PHE A 72 17.40 -2.98 -16.30
CA PHE A 72 17.89 -1.68 -16.77
C PHE A 72 19.31 -1.42 -16.27
N LYS A 73 20.00 -0.50 -16.94
CA LYS A 73 21.30 0.01 -16.49
C LYS A 73 21.11 1.43 -15.97
N GLU A 74 21.30 1.61 -14.67
CA GLU A 74 21.33 2.93 -14.05
C GLU A 74 22.64 3.64 -14.44
N PHE A 75 22.54 4.91 -14.83
CA PHE A 75 23.68 5.77 -15.12
C PHE A 75 23.80 6.84 -14.04
N ASP A 76 25.04 7.20 -13.70
CA ASP A 76 25.34 8.30 -12.78
C ASP A 76 24.68 8.19 -11.39
N LYS A 77 24.58 6.97 -10.86
CA LYS A 77 23.95 6.66 -9.56
C LYS A 77 24.46 7.52 -8.39
N ASP A 78 25.75 7.87 -8.42
CA ASP A 78 26.40 8.64 -7.36
C ASP A 78 26.36 10.16 -7.62
N MET A 79 25.63 10.61 -8.63
CA MET A 79 25.43 12.03 -8.91
C MET A 79 24.58 12.66 -7.80
N VAL A 80 25.11 13.74 -7.23
CA VAL A 80 24.46 14.48 -6.15
C VAL A 80 24.49 15.98 -6.43
N SER A 81 23.46 16.69 -5.97
CA SER A 81 23.42 18.15 -6.04
C SER A 81 24.56 18.75 -5.22
N LYS A 82 25.18 19.81 -5.75
CA LYS A 82 26.08 20.69 -5.00
C LYS A 82 25.29 21.92 -4.56
N ASP A 83 25.68 22.50 -3.42
CA ASP A 83 25.26 23.84 -3.00
C ASP A 83 26.32 24.83 -3.51
N PRO A 84 26.07 25.57 -4.60
CA PRO A 84 27.08 26.40 -5.28
C PRO A 84 27.30 27.79 -4.65
#